data_AF-A0AAU5Q1T0-F1
#
_entry.id   AF-A0AAU5Q1T0-F1
#
_cell.length_a   1.000
_cell.length_b   1.000
_cell.length_c   1.000
_cell.angle_alpha   90.00
_cell.angle_beta   90.00
_cell.angle_gamma   90.00
#
_symmetry.space_group_name_H-M   'P 1'
#
loop_
_entity.id
_entity.type
_entity.pdbx_description
1 polymer ?
#
loop_
_entity_poly.entity_id
_entity_poly.type
_entity_poly.pdbx_seq_one_letter_code
_entity_poly.pdbx_strand_id
1 'polypeptide(L)'
;MTDLLTRLTEMLDDLDADVDETIDLADEIAASGDAGLLPRLQAELDRALTERNAYARELLGGVVAAIGGPEALPTLIRASAVDLGDDQDGLATEIVDLVQADPKAARNLIQPLTEDDDLSVAHRADWALRFLP
;
A
#
# COMPACT_ATOMS: atom_id res chain seq x y z
N MET A 1 1.77 -7.02 26.27
CA MET A 1 2.70 -6.35 25.35
C MET A 1 1.98 -6.34 24.03
N THR A 2 1.50 -5.18 23.62
CA THR A 2 0.82 -4.98 22.34
C THR A 2 1.85 -5.17 21.22
N ASP A 3 1.53 -5.95 20.19
CA ASP A 3 2.43 -6.14 19.04
C ASP A 3 2.56 -4.86 18.21
N LEU A 4 3.65 -4.74 17.44
CA LEU A 4 4.00 -3.51 16.71
C LEU A 4 2.88 -3.04 15.78
N LEU A 5 2.22 -3.97 15.08
CA LEU A 5 1.14 -3.62 14.16
C LEU A 5 -0.10 -3.11 14.91
N THR A 6 -0.45 -3.70 16.05
CA THR A 6 -1.53 -3.16 16.89
C THR A 6 -1.22 -1.74 17.37
N ARG A 7 0.02 -1.48 17.81
CA ARG A 7 0.44 -0.13 18.21
C ARG A 7 0.39 0.85 17.04
N LEU A 8 0.83 0.44 15.85
CA LEU A 8 0.78 1.28 14.66
C LEU A 8 -0.67 1.66 14.34
N THR A 9 -1.60 0.71 14.36
CA THR A 9 -3.02 0.99 14.10
C THR A 9 -3.63 1.92 15.15
N GLU A 10 -3.27 1.77 16.42
CA GLU A 10 -3.72 2.68 17.48
C GLU A 10 -3.22 4.11 17.26
N MET A 11 -1.97 4.28 16.81
CA MET A 11 -1.39 5.59 16.48
C MET A 11 -2.04 6.21 15.24
N LEU A 12 -2.36 5.41 14.22
CA LEU A 12 -3.07 5.87 13.01
C LEU A 12 -4.51 6.34 13.28
N ASP A 13 -5.13 5.85 14.36
CA ASP A 13 -6.46 6.26 14.82
C ASP A 13 -6.42 7.48 15.76
N ASP A 14 -5.23 7.89 16.24
CA ASP A 14 -5.03 8.99 17.17
C ASP A 14 -4.50 10.24 16.45
N LEU A 15 -5.31 11.31 16.39
CA LEU A 15 -4.96 12.57 15.75
C LEU A 15 -3.84 13.32 16.48
N ASP A 16 -3.59 12.99 17.74
CA ASP A 16 -2.52 13.58 18.56
C ASP A 16 -1.25 12.71 18.57
N ALA A 17 -1.24 11.57 17.85
CA ALA A 17 -0.07 10.72 17.74
C ALA A 17 1.11 11.46 17.09
N ASP A 18 2.31 11.19 17.58
CA ASP A 18 3.53 11.74 17.02
C ASP A 18 3.78 11.12 15.64
N VAL A 19 3.86 11.98 14.61
CA VAL A 19 4.01 11.57 13.22
C VAL A 19 5.36 10.88 12.98
N ASP A 20 6.44 11.38 13.58
CA ASP A 20 7.77 10.81 13.41
C ASP A 20 7.83 9.44 14.08
N GLU A 21 7.26 9.30 15.28
CA GLU A 21 7.16 8.02 15.97
C GLU A 21 6.30 6.99 15.21
N THR A 22 5.23 7.46 14.55
CA THR A 22 4.35 6.60 13.74
C THR A 22 5.10 6.08 12.50
N ILE A 23 5.89 6.94 11.85
CA ILE A 23 6.73 6.58 10.71
C ILE A 23 7.83 5.60 11.14
N ASP A 24 8.55 5.89 12.22
CA ASP A 24 9.60 5.01 12.75
C ASP A 24 9.07 3.60 13.04
N LEU A 25 7.85 3.50 13.57
CA LEU A 25 7.21 2.21 13.84
C LEU A 25 6.81 1.47 12.56
N ALA A 26 6.33 2.19 11.54
CA ALA A 26 6.03 1.60 10.23
C ALA A 26 7.31 1.07 9.56
N ASP A 27 8.40 1.82 9.64
CA ASP A 27 9.73 1.41 9.14
C ASP A 27 10.26 0.19 9.90
N GLU A 28 10.07 0.12 11.22
CA GLU A 28 10.44 -1.06 12.01
C GLU A 28 9.68 -2.32 11.55
N ILE A 29 8.36 -2.19 11.30
CA ILE A 29 7.54 -3.28 10.79
C ILE A 29 7.99 -3.69 9.38
N ALA A 30 8.23 -2.73 8.48
CA ALA A 30 8.72 -3.00 7.14
C ALA A 30 10.09 -3.71 7.16
N ALA A 31 11.02 -3.24 7.97
CA ALA A 31 12.36 -3.80 8.12
C ALA A 31 12.36 -5.23 8.71
N SER A 32 11.29 -5.63 9.40
CA SER A 32 11.16 -7.01 9.89
C SER A 32 11.08 -8.03 8.75
N GLY A 33 10.54 -7.64 7.58
CA GLY A 33 10.29 -8.54 6.46
C GLY A 33 9.34 -9.69 6.78
N ASP A 34 8.56 -9.60 7.86
CA ASP A 34 7.66 -10.68 8.28
C ASP A 34 6.42 -10.73 7.38
N ALA A 35 6.50 -11.57 6.33
CA ALA A 35 5.40 -11.83 5.42
C ALA A 35 4.14 -12.39 6.13
N GLY A 36 4.27 -12.93 7.34
CA GLY A 36 3.13 -13.35 8.17
C GLY A 36 2.21 -12.19 8.58
N LEU A 37 2.69 -10.95 8.52
CA LEU A 37 1.91 -9.74 8.82
C LEU A 37 1.03 -9.27 7.65
N LEU A 38 1.32 -9.69 6.41
CA LEU A 38 0.65 -9.20 5.21
C LEU A 38 -0.88 -9.32 5.26
N PRO A 39 -1.50 -10.44 5.67
CA PRO A 39 -2.96 -10.53 5.73
C PRO A 39 -3.59 -9.49 6.66
N ARG A 40 -2.92 -9.16 7.76
CA ARG A 40 -3.42 -8.18 8.72
C ARG A 40 -3.17 -6.75 8.23
N LEU A 41 -1.99 -6.47 7.68
CA LEU A 41 -1.69 -5.18 7.04
C LEU A 41 -2.67 -4.85 5.93
N GLN A 42 -3.03 -5.84 5.10
CA GLN A 42 -4.03 -5.68 4.04
C GLN A 42 -5.42 -5.38 4.59
N ALA A 43 -5.84 -6.06 5.66
CA ALA A 43 -7.12 -5.78 6.31
C ALA A 43 -7.18 -4.36 6.92
N GLU A 44 -6.08 -3.89 7.51
CA GLU A 44 -6.00 -2.51 8.03
C GLU A 44 -5.95 -1.47 6.91
N LEU A 45 -5.31 -1.78 5.78
CA LEU A 45 -5.35 -0.93 4.59
C LEU A 45 -6.78 -0.82 4.06
N ASP A 46 -7.52 -1.92 3.95
CA ASP A 46 -8.94 -1.92 3.55
C ASP A 46 -9.81 -1.12 4.52
N ARG A 47 -9.52 -1.20 5.84
CA ARG A 47 -10.19 -0.38 6.85
C ARG A 47 -9.91 1.11 6.63
N ALA A 48 -8.64 1.49 6.45
CA ALA A 48 -8.24 2.87 6.19
C ALA A 48 -8.94 3.46 4.95
N LEU A 49 -9.07 2.66 3.88
CA LEU A 49 -9.81 3.05 2.68
C LEU A 49 -11.31 3.29 2.98
N THR A 50 -11.93 2.40 3.76
CA THR A 50 -13.33 2.52 4.18
C THR A 50 -13.58 3.78 5.01
N GLU A 51 -12.63 4.11 5.89
CA GLU A 51 -12.67 5.28 6.77
C GLU A 51 -12.23 6.58 6.08
N ARG A 52 -11.80 6.49 4.81
CA ARG A 52 -11.24 7.59 4.03
C ARG A 52 -10.00 8.24 4.66
N ASN A 53 -9.19 7.43 5.36
CA ASN A 53 -7.97 7.87 5.99
C ASN A 53 -6.79 7.81 5.00
N ALA A 54 -6.53 8.93 4.32
CA ALA A 54 -5.45 9.02 3.32
C ALA A 54 -4.07 8.78 3.93
N TYR A 55 -3.81 9.32 5.13
CA TYR A 55 -2.53 9.14 5.82
C TYR A 55 -2.27 7.66 6.17
N ALA A 56 -3.26 6.97 6.72
CA ALA A 56 -3.14 5.55 7.01
C ALA A 56 -2.98 4.71 5.73
N ARG A 57 -3.68 5.06 4.63
CA ARG A 57 -3.51 4.39 3.33
C ARG A 57 -2.07 4.49 2.84
N GLU A 58 -1.49 5.69 2.89
CA GLU A 58 -0.10 5.92 2.48
C GLU A 58 0.87 5.08 3.32
N LEU A 59 0.79 5.18 4.64
CA LEU A 59 1.73 4.52 5.54
C LEU A 59 1.62 2.99 5.46
N LEU A 60 0.40 2.44 5.55
CA LEU A 60 0.16 1.01 5.45
C LEU A 60 0.50 0.47 4.06
N GLY A 61 0.22 1.24 3.01
CA GLY A 61 0.59 0.91 1.63
C GLY A 61 2.10 0.74 1.47
N GLY A 62 2.90 1.65 2.03
CA GLY A 62 4.36 1.54 2.05
C GLY A 62 4.86 0.30 2.77
N VAL A 63 4.31 -0.02 3.95
CA VAL A 63 4.69 -1.26 4.67
C VAL A 63 4.31 -2.52 3.88
N VAL A 64 3.13 -2.54 3.26
CA VAL A 64 2.69 -3.64 2.39
C VAL A 64 3.61 -3.79 1.17
N ALA A 65 4.04 -2.67 0.56
CA ALA A 65 4.99 -2.67 -0.55
C ALA A 65 6.34 -3.25 -0.13
N ALA A 66 6.89 -2.79 0.99
CA ALA A 66 8.19 -3.22 1.50
C ALA A 66 8.23 -4.72 1.84
N ILE A 67 7.19 -5.25 2.49
CA ILE A 67 7.14 -6.67 2.90
C ILE A 67 6.72 -7.57 1.73
N GLY A 68 5.72 -7.16 0.95
CA GLY A 68 5.12 -7.97 -0.10
C GLY A 68 5.86 -7.94 -1.43
N GLY A 69 6.69 -6.92 -1.65
CA GLY A 69 7.40 -6.73 -2.91
C GLY A 69 6.43 -6.68 -4.12
N PRO A 70 6.85 -7.16 -5.30
CA PRO A 70 5.99 -7.16 -6.48
C PRO A 70 4.65 -7.89 -6.30
N GLU A 71 4.58 -8.91 -5.44
CA GLU A 71 3.33 -9.65 -5.17
C GLU A 71 2.26 -8.79 -4.49
N ALA A 72 2.64 -7.66 -3.86
CA ALA A 72 1.69 -6.69 -3.31
C ALA A 72 1.05 -5.77 -4.36
N LEU A 73 1.56 -5.73 -5.60
CA LEU A 73 1.07 -4.81 -6.65
C LEU A 73 -0.45 -4.83 -6.84
N PRO A 74 -1.14 -6.00 -6.89
CA PRO A 74 -2.59 -6.01 -7.02
C PRO A 74 -3.34 -5.35 -5.87
N THR A 75 -2.82 -5.46 -4.64
CA THR A 75 -3.40 -4.80 -3.47
C THR A 75 -3.15 -3.29 -3.54
N LEU A 76 -1.92 -2.87 -3.81
CA LEU A 76 -1.55 -1.45 -3.85
C LEU A 76 -2.27 -0.70 -4.98
N ILE A 77 -2.45 -1.33 -6.15
CA ILE A 77 -3.21 -0.74 -7.26
C ILE A 77 -4.67 -0.52 -6.87
N ARG A 78 -5.30 -1.48 -6.19
CA ARG A 78 -6.68 -1.32 -5.71
C ARG A 78 -6.79 -0.22 -4.66
N ALA A 79 -5.86 -0.17 -3.70
CA ALA A 79 -5.84 0.90 -2.71
C ALA A 79 -5.64 2.28 -3.34
N SER A 80 -4.72 2.38 -4.30
CA SER A 80 -4.40 3.60 -5.04
C SER A 80 -5.56 4.04 -5.95
N ALA A 81 -6.40 3.12 -6.43
CA ALA A 81 -7.58 3.44 -7.22
C ALA A 81 -8.68 4.19 -6.44
N VAL A 82 -8.66 4.15 -5.10
CA VAL A 82 -9.64 4.83 -4.26
C VAL A 82 -9.29 6.31 -4.10
N ASP A 83 -10.16 7.18 -4.61
CA ASP A 83 -10.01 8.64 -4.47
C ASP A 83 -10.40 9.12 -3.06
N LEU A 84 -9.38 9.53 -2.30
CA LEU A 84 -9.52 10.13 -0.98
C LEU A 84 -9.35 11.66 -0.99
N GLY A 85 -9.08 12.26 -2.16
CA GLY A 85 -8.87 13.71 -2.33
C GLY A 85 -7.44 14.18 -2.02
N ASP A 86 -6.50 13.26 -1.88
CA ASP A 86 -5.07 13.50 -1.68
C ASP A 86 -4.26 13.29 -2.98
N ASP A 87 -2.98 13.69 -3.00
CA ASP A 87 -2.13 13.61 -4.21
C ASP A 87 -1.60 12.19 -4.49
N GLN A 88 -1.54 11.32 -3.48
CA GLN A 88 -1.09 9.93 -3.55
C GLN A 88 0.38 9.75 -4.01
N ASP A 89 1.22 10.77 -3.89
CA ASP A 89 2.59 10.73 -4.45
C ASP A 89 3.44 9.61 -3.81
N GLY A 90 3.23 9.32 -2.51
CA GLY A 90 3.95 8.27 -1.78
C GLY A 90 3.61 6.88 -2.31
N LEU A 91 2.35 6.47 -2.22
CA LEU A 91 1.87 5.18 -2.71
C LEU A 91 2.10 5.00 -4.21
N ALA A 92 1.98 6.07 -5.01
CA ALA A 92 2.31 6.03 -6.43
C ALA A 92 3.80 5.72 -6.65
N THR A 93 4.70 6.31 -5.86
CA THR A 93 6.14 6.04 -5.93
C THR A 93 6.44 4.57 -5.62
N GLU A 94 5.86 4.03 -4.55
CA GLU A 94 6.02 2.61 -4.19
C GLU A 94 5.59 1.66 -5.31
N ILE A 95 4.44 1.93 -5.94
CA ILE A 95 3.96 1.13 -7.09
C ILE A 95 4.95 1.20 -8.25
N VAL A 96 5.45 2.38 -8.59
CA VAL A 96 6.41 2.56 -9.68
C VAL A 96 7.72 1.82 -9.39
N ASP A 97 8.23 1.93 -8.18
CA ASP A 97 9.47 1.26 -7.76
C ASP A 97 9.33 -0.26 -7.85
N LEU A 98 8.22 -0.82 -7.38
CA LEU A 98 7.93 -2.25 -7.51
C LEU A 98 7.79 -2.71 -8.96
N VAL A 99 7.13 -1.92 -9.82
CA VAL A 99 7.00 -2.19 -11.25
C VAL A 99 8.37 -2.25 -11.93
N GLN A 100 9.29 -1.35 -11.55
CA GLN A 100 10.62 -1.29 -12.14
C GLN A 100 11.59 -2.32 -11.55
N ALA A 101 11.39 -2.74 -10.30
CA ALA A 101 12.22 -3.73 -9.62
C ALA A 101 12.11 -5.13 -10.25
N ASP A 102 10.90 -5.55 -10.63
CA ASP A 102 10.67 -6.79 -11.41
C ASP A 102 9.60 -6.58 -12.50
N PRO A 103 10.00 -6.04 -13.67
CA PRO A 103 9.08 -5.74 -14.77
C PRO A 103 8.29 -6.94 -15.27
N LYS A 104 8.87 -8.14 -15.19
CA LYS A 104 8.24 -9.36 -15.70
C LYS A 104 7.15 -9.83 -14.74
N ALA A 105 7.45 -9.90 -13.44
CA ALA A 105 6.45 -10.23 -12.43
C ALA A 105 5.35 -9.17 -12.40
N ALA A 106 5.72 -7.88 -12.39
CA ALA A 106 4.79 -6.77 -12.41
C ALA A 106 3.83 -6.83 -13.60
N ARG A 107 4.34 -7.05 -14.82
CA ARG A 107 3.48 -7.21 -16.00
C ARG A 107 2.45 -8.33 -15.81
N ASN A 108 2.88 -9.49 -15.34
CA ASN A 108 1.99 -10.64 -15.16
C ASN A 108 0.91 -10.40 -14.09
N LEU A 109 1.25 -9.69 -13.01
CA LEU A 109 0.35 -9.39 -11.89
C LEU A 109 -0.63 -8.26 -12.21
N ILE A 110 -0.19 -7.25 -12.97
CA ILE A 110 -0.98 -6.05 -13.25
C ILE A 110 -1.89 -6.25 -14.47
N GLN A 111 -1.45 -7.00 -15.49
CA GLN A 111 -2.21 -7.13 -16.74
C GLN A 111 -3.66 -7.62 -16.56
N PRO A 112 -3.97 -8.58 -15.66
CA PRO A 112 -5.37 -8.94 -15.42
C PRO A 112 -6.22 -7.81 -14.83
N LEU A 113 -5.62 -6.85 -14.12
CA LEU A 113 -6.33 -5.75 -13.48
C LEU A 113 -6.79 -4.68 -14.47
N THR A 114 -6.23 -4.63 -15.69
CA THR A 114 -6.71 -3.72 -16.73
C THR A 114 -8.10 -4.09 -17.25
N GLU A 115 -8.58 -5.29 -16.90
CA GLU A 115 -9.91 -5.81 -17.24
C GLU A 115 -10.83 -5.91 -16.00
N ASP A 116 -10.45 -5.27 -14.88
CA ASP A 116 -11.26 -5.27 -13.65
C ASP A 116 -12.61 -4.53 -13.88
N ASP A 117 -13.68 -5.03 -13.25
CA ASP A 117 -15.03 -4.45 -13.36
C ASP A 117 -15.08 -3.03 -12.76
N ASP A 118 -14.20 -2.72 -11.80
CA ASP A 118 -13.99 -1.36 -11.32
C ASP A 118 -13.05 -0.59 -12.26
N LEU A 119 -13.63 0.33 -13.04
CA LEU A 119 -12.89 1.17 -13.98
C LEU A 119 -11.78 1.99 -13.32
N SER A 120 -11.88 2.31 -12.03
CA SER A 120 -10.83 3.04 -11.30
C SER A 120 -9.60 2.15 -11.12
N VAL A 121 -9.82 0.86 -10.81
CA VAL A 121 -8.76 -0.15 -10.72
C VAL A 121 -8.15 -0.39 -12.09
N ALA A 122 -8.97 -0.56 -13.13
CA ALA A 122 -8.50 -0.75 -14.50
C ALA A 122 -7.63 0.42 -14.99
N HIS A 123 -8.07 1.67 -14.79
CA HIS A 123 -7.28 2.84 -15.14
C HIS A 123 -5.98 2.96 -14.34
N ARG A 124 -6.00 2.58 -13.05
CA ARG A 124 -4.80 2.60 -12.22
C ARG A 124 -3.80 1.53 -12.65
N ALA A 125 -4.27 0.35 -13.02
CA ALA A 125 -3.44 -0.70 -13.61
C ALA A 125 -2.81 -0.26 -14.93
N ASP A 126 -3.60 0.35 -15.83
CA ASP A 126 -3.12 0.92 -17.09
C ASP A 126 -2.07 2.03 -16.87
N TRP A 127 -2.24 2.85 -15.84
CA TRP A 127 -1.24 3.85 -15.44
C TRP A 127 0.06 3.17 -14.99
N ALA A 128 -0.02 2.17 -14.10
CA ALA A 128 1.15 1.48 -13.57
C ALA A 128 1.96 0.77 -14.68
N LEU A 129 1.30 0.18 -15.67
CA LEU A 129 1.96 -0.47 -16.81
C LEU A 129 2.80 0.48 -17.68
N ARG A 130 2.55 1.80 -17.63
CA ARG A 130 3.34 2.80 -18.38
C ARG A 130 4.76 2.99 -17.84
N PHE A 131 5.03 2.46 -16.64
CA PHE A 131 6.34 2.55 -15.98
C PHE A 131 7.18 1.28 -16.16
N LEU A 132 6.70 0.29 -16.92
CA LEU A 132 7.53 -0.81 -17.37
C LEU A 132 8.63 -0.29 -18.33
N PRO A 133 9.88 -0.78 -18.22
CA PRO A 133 10.99 -0.39 -19.10
C PRO A 133 10.85 -0.92 -20.53
#